data_AF-A0A7K2WMM4-F1
#
_entry.id   AF-A0A7K2WMM4-F1
#
_cell.length_a   1.000
_cell.length_b   1.000
_cell.length_c   1.000
_cell.angle_alpha   90.00
_cell.angle_beta   90.00
_cell.angle_gamma   90.00
#
_symmetry.space_group_name_H-M   'P 1'
#
loop_
_entity.id
_entity.type
_entity.pdbx_description
1 polymer ?
#
loop_
_entity_poly.entity_id
_entity_poly.type
_entity_poly.pdbx_seq_one_letter_code
_entity_poly.pdbx_strand_id
1 'polypeptide(L)'
;MQDTALRRIFPLAALASVAALALTACGADEAPPAAPAGVTVQAGTATSVHVMWRQAPESSGITGYEVYRGGTKVKDVPANQSMVDITGLAPSTPYTFSVRAKDGDGTYSPHSAEKSATTPAAVAEDKKAPSRPAGLTGKSAGPRGAQLNWARSAKDEGITSYDIYQGGSKIHSVAGGATSARITWLRPGTHYSFTLAARDAADNTSPVSRTVEITTPKGPGDDPDTAPTAFRATTHAADGAYYADLSWVAPETGAEVTTYEIYLDGKFATTLIWGGETPKGRATYSVYVGKRAGDAYRVKLRAKLPDGKWGRFSEERPVVTGDPS
;
A
#
# COMPACT_ATOMS: atom_id res chain seq x y z
N MET A 1 87.70 8.75 -1.74
CA MET A 1 87.54 7.30 -1.86
C MET A 1 87.08 6.77 -0.51
N GLN A 2 85.83 6.29 -0.44
CA GLN A 2 85.21 5.34 0.52
C GLN A 2 85.38 5.58 2.04
N ASP A 3 84.50 5.19 2.95
CA ASP A 3 83.03 5.02 3.08
C ASP A 3 82.85 4.62 4.57
N THR A 4 81.66 4.86 5.16
CA THR A 4 81.14 4.28 6.44
C THR A 4 81.82 4.64 7.79
N ALA A 5 81.14 4.82 8.93
CA ALA A 5 79.74 4.62 9.31
C ALA A 5 79.35 5.49 10.53
N LEU A 6 78.11 5.98 10.53
CA LEU A 6 77.41 6.63 11.65
C LEU A 6 76.79 5.59 12.60
N ARG A 7 76.88 5.83 13.91
CA ARG A 7 75.94 5.29 14.92
C ARG A 7 75.78 6.31 16.04
N ARG A 8 74.63 7.00 16.12
CA ARG A 8 74.21 7.75 17.33
C ARG A 8 72.69 7.68 17.51
N ILE A 9 72.31 6.80 18.44
CA ILE A 9 71.40 6.98 19.59
C ILE A 9 70.29 8.04 19.45
N PHE A 10 69.04 7.58 19.51
CA PHE A 10 67.81 8.36 19.66
C PHE A 10 67.66 8.94 21.08
N PRO A 11 67.19 10.18 21.27
CA PRO A 11 66.61 10.61 22.53
C PRO A 11 65.07 10.51 22.53
N LEU A 12 64.54 10.13 23.69
CA LEU A 12 63.13 10.21 24.06
C LEU A 12 62.71 11.68 24.20
N ALA A 13 61.59 12.06 23.59
CA ALA A 13 60.81 13.24 23.99
C ALA A 13 59.32 12.86 23.97
N ALA A 14 58.69 12.97 25.13
CA ALA A 14 57.27 12.75 25.34
C ALA A 14 56.45 13.92 24.78
N LEU A 15 55.46 13.63 23.94
CA LEU A 15 54.33 14.53 23.67
C LEU A 15 53.05 13.86 24.12
N ALA A 16 52.33 14.53 25.02
CA ALA A 16 50.97 14.19 25.40
C ALA A 16 50.03 14.46 24.22
N SER A 17 49.42 13.42 23.66
CA SER A 17 48.36 13.53 22.67
C SER A 17 47.01 13.57 23.37
N VAL A 18 46.35 14.73 23.31
CA VAL A 18 44.93 14.86 23.67
C VAL A 18 44.12 14.17 22.58
N ALA A 19 43.50 13.03 22.92
CA ALA A 19 42.55 12.36 22.04
C ALA A 19 41.23 13.15 22.05
N ALA A 20 41.02 13.98 21.03
CA ALA A 20 39.69 14.50 20.73
C ALA A 20 38.85 13.34 20.18
N LEU A 21 37.96 12.77 21.00
CA LEU A 21 36.85 11.96 20.49
C LEU A 21 35.92 12.91 19.73
N ALA A 22 36.10 13.00 18.42
CA ALA A 22 35.02 13.43 17.55
C ALA A 22 33.94 12.35 17.62
N LEU A 23 32.85 12.62 18.34
CA LEU A 23 31.59 11.91 18.12
C LEU A 23 31.20 12.16 16.66
N THR A 24 31.64 11.28 15.77
CA THR A 24 31.01 11.10 14.47
C THR A 24 29.65 10.51 14.79
N ALA A 25 28.64 11.38 14.90
CA ALA A 25 27.26 10.96 14.73
C ALA A 25 27.21 10.27 13.36
N CYS A 26 27.19 8.94 13.37
CA CYS A 26 26.88 8.14 12.21
C CYS A 26 25.39 8.36 11.93
N GLY A 27 25.05 9.48 11.30
CA GLY A 27 23.85 9.53 10.48
C GLY A 27 24.16 8.61 9.31
N ALA A 28 23.59 7.41 9.33
CA ALA A 28 23.56 6.60 8.12
C ALA A 28 22.84 7.45 7.07
N ASP A 29 23.57 7.93 6.07
CA ASP A 29 23.00 8.57 4.88
C ASP A 29 22.30 7.43 4.11
N GLU A 30 21.04 7.18 4.47
CA GLU A 30 20.25 6.12 3.86
C GLU A 30 20.00 6.49 2.40
N ALA A 31 20.37 5.59 1.49
CA ALA A 31 20.25 5.85 0.06
C ALA A 31 18.77 6.14 -0.29
N PRO A 32 18.49 7.12 -1.17
CA PRO A 32 17.13 7.46 -1.54
C PRO A 32 16.40 6.24 -2.12
N PRO A 33 15.06 6.16 -1.99
CA PRO A 33 14.30 5.03 -2.49
C PRO A 33 14.44 4.91 -4.01
N ALA A 34 14.26 3.69 -4.51
CA ALA A 34 14.25 3.44 -5.95
C ALA A 34 13.03 4.09 -6.62
N ALA A 35 13.20 4.51 -7.88
CA ALA A 35 12.09 5.06 -8.67
C ALA A 35 10.97 4.01 -8.86
N PRO A 36 9.68 4.40 -8.82
CA PRO A 36 8.57 3.52 -9.13
C PRO A 36 8.73 2.85 -10.50
N ALA A 37 8.63 1.52 -10.53
CA ALA A 37 8.77 0.73 -11.74
C ALA A 37 7.41 0.40 -12.38
N GLY A 38 7.41 0.00 -13.65
CA GLY A 38 6.20 -0.49 -14.32
C GLY A 38 5.10 0.56 -14.48
N VAL A 39 5.48 1.84 -14.62
CA VAL A 39 4.51 2.91 -14.87
C VAL A 39 3.77 2.66 -16.17
N THR A 40 2.45 2.77 -16.12
CA THR A 40 1.54 2.77 -17.26
C THR A 40 0.61 3.97 -17.15
N VAL A 41 0.32 4.59 -18.29
CA VAL A 41 -0.55 5.75 -18.41
C VAL A 41 -1.59 5.40 -19.46
N GLN A 42 -2.86 5.48 -19.09
CA GLN A 42 -3.96 5.07 -19.94
C GLN A 42 -5.05 6.14 -19.92
N ALA A 43 -5.52 6.56 -21.08
CA ALA A 43 -6.69 7.42 -21.16
C ALA A 43 -7.90 6.74 -20.52
N GLY A 44 -8.56 7.45 -19.60
CA GLY A 44 -9.79 7.01 -18.97
C GLY A 44 -11.00 7.58 -19.68
N THR A 45 -11.05 8.90 -19.78
CA THR A 45 -12.13 9.66 -20.44
C THR A 45 -11.53 10.80 -21.26
N ALA A 46 -12.35 11.59 -21.94
CA ALA A 46 -11.91 12.81 -22.63
C ALA A 46 -11.22 13.81 -21.68
N THR A 47 -11.45 13.70 -20.37
CA THR A 47 -10.92 14.65 -19.37
C THR A 47 -10.12 13.97 -18.25
N SER A 48 -9.80 12.68 -18.40
CA SER A 48 -9.06 11.95 -17.38
C SER A 48 -8.09 10.89 -17.93
N VAL A 49 -7.03 10.65 -17.16
CA VAL A 49 -6.02 9.63 -17.41
C VAL A 49 -5.80 8.83 -16.12
N HIS A 50 -5.66 7.52 -16.28
CA HIS A 50 -5.28 6.58 -15.23
C HIS A 50 -3.76 6.41 -15.25
N VAL A 51 -3.10 6.75 -14.14
CA VAL A 51 -1.66 6.53 -13.94
C VAL A 51 -1.51 5.39 -12.94
N MET A 52 -0.78 4.35 -13.32
CA MET A 52 -0.55 3.18 -12.47
C MET A 52 0.91 2.80 -12.49
N TRP A 53 1.40 2.23 -11.39
CA TRP A 53 2.76 1.72 -11.25
C TRP A 53 2.77 0.43 -10.46
N ARG A 54 3.94 -0.20 -10.39
CA ARG A 54 4.17 -1.33 -9.50
C ARG A 54 4.20 -0.83 -8.06
N GLN A 55 3.31 -1.38 -7.23
CA GLN A 55 3.33 -1.13 -5.80
C GLN A 55 4.68 -1.56 -5.21
N ALA A 56 5.27 -0.69 -4.39
CA ALA A 56 6.46 -1.03 -3.64
C ALA A 56 6.12 -2.04 -2.51
N PRO A 57 7.04 -2.97 -2.18
CA PRO A 57 6.89 -3.79 -0.98
C PRO A 57 6.78 -2.91 0.27
N GLU A 58 6.03 -3.33 1.29
CA GLU A 58 5.93 -2.56 2.55
C GLU A 58 7.29 -2.39 3.24
N SER A 59 8.21 -3.36 3.06
CA SER A 59 9.59 -3.28 3.53
C SER A 59 10.45 -2.19 2.86
N SER A 60 9.90 -1.44 1.89
CA SER A 60 10.64 -0.39 1.18
C SER A 60 10.74 0.92 1.95
N GLY A 61 10.00 1.09 3.05
CA GLY A 61 9.96 2.36 3.79
C GLY A 61 9.24 3.50 3.05
N ILE A 62 8.64 3.23 1.88
CA ILE A 62 7.90 4.22 1.10
C ILE A 62 6.62 4.62 1.84
N THR A 63 6.43 5.93 2.05
CA THR A 63 5.27 6.53 2.73
C THR A 63 4.28 7.21 1.79
N GLY A 64 4.66 7.41 0.53
CA GLY A 64 3.79 7.92 -0.52
C GLY A 64 4.47 8.03 -1.87
N TYR A 65 3.69 8.47 -2.85
CA TYR A 65 4.12 8.75 -4.21
C TYR A 65 3.66 10.14 -4.63
N GLU A 66 4.44 10.78 -5.49
CA GLU A 66 4.06 12.01 -6.18
C GLU A 66 3.92 11.72 -7.68
N VAL A 67 2.77 12.10 -8.25
CA VAL A 67 2.49 12.00 -9.68
C VAL A 67 2.68 13.35 -10.32
N TYR A 68 3.47 13.36 -11.39
CA TYR A 68 3.82 14.55 -12.16
C TYR A 68 3.22 14.47 -13.55
N ARG A 69 2.73 15.60 -14.05
CA ARG A 69 2.31 15.82 -15.43
C ARG A 69 3.32 16.75 -16.10
N GLY A 70 4.16 16.21 -16.97
CA GLY A 70 5.41 16.85 -17.36
C GLY A 70 6.24 17.19 -16.12
N GLY A 71 6.68 18.44 -16.00
CA GLY A 71 7.44 18.91 -14.83
C GLY A 71 6.61 19.35 -13.61
N THR A 72 5.28 19.30 -13.67
CA THR A 72 4.42 19.82 -12.59
C THR A 72 3.82 18.69 -11.76
N LYS A 73 3.97 18.75 -10.42
CA LYS A 73 3.28 17.83 -9.52
C LYS A 73 1.77 18.07 -9.61
N VAL A 74 1.00 17.00 -9.83
CA VAL A 74 -0.46 17.06 -9.92
C VAL A 74 -1.18 16.29 -8.83
N LYS A 75 -0.49 15.36 -8.15
CA LYS A 75 -1.10 14.53 -7.11
C LYS A 75 -0.08 13.98 -6.12
N ASP A 76 -0.48 13.94 -4.85
CA ASP A 76 0.12 13.12 -3.81
C ASP A 76 -0.74 11.87 -3.61
N VAL A 77 -0.12 10.71 -3.54
CA VAL A 77 -0.78 9.40 -3.48
C VAL A 77 -0.21 8.60 -2.30
N PRO A 78 -1.05 8.04 -1.42
CA PRO A 78 -0.58 7.28 -0.27
C PRO A 78 0.11 5.97 -0.69
N ALA A 79 1.03 5.45 0.14
CA ALA A 79 1.86 4.28 -0.20
C ALA A 79 1.09 2.99 -0.49
N ASN A 80 -0.12 2.87 0.06
CA ASN A 80 -1.03 1.75 -0.13
C ASN A 80 -1.80 1.79 -1.46
N GLN A 81 -1.60 2.83 -2.27
CA GLN A 81 -2.16 2.96 -3.60
C GLN A 81 -1.04 2.93 -4.63
N SER A 82 -1.27 2.21 -5.72
CA SER A 82 -0.36 2.18 -6.87
C SER A 82 -1.04 2.59 -8.16
N MET A 83 -2.18 3.28 -8.04
CA MET A 83 -2.98 3.79 -9.14
C MET A 83 -3.69 5.08 -8.73
N VAL A 84 -3.81 6.04 -9.64
CA VAL A 84 -4.62 7.24 -9.45
C VAL A 84 -5.21 7.76 -10.75
N ASP A 85 -6.40 8.36 -10.65
CA ASP A 85 -7.06 9.07 -11.74
C ASP A 85 -6.68 10.55 -11.70
N ILE A 86 -6.12 11.06 -12.80
CA ILE A 86 -5.86 12.49 -13.00
C ILE A 86 -6.98 13.06 -13.85
N THR A 87 -7.79 13.95 -13.29
CA THR A 87 -8.97 14.56 -13.94
C THR A 87 -8.70 16.02 -14.34
N GLY A 88 -9.68 16.67 -14.97
CA GLY A 88 -9.56 18.08 -15.40
C GLY A 88 -8.60 18.28 -16.57
N LEU A 89 -8.44 17.26 -17.40
CA LEU A 89 -7.62 17.30 -18.61
C LEU A 89 -8.43 17.83 -19.80
N ALA A 90 -7.74 18.41 -20.78
CA ALA A 90 -8.35 18.81 -22.04
C ALA A 90 -8.55 17.57 -22.95
N PRO A 91 -9.67 17.49 -23.70
CA PRO A 91 -9.88 16.46 -24.72
C PRO A 91 -8.84 16.50 -25.84
N SER A 92 -8.67 15.36 -26.53
CA SER A 92 -7.77 15.22 -27.69
C SER A 92 -6.34 15.71 -27.45
N THR A 93 -5.85 15.62 -26.21
CA THR A 93 -4.58 16.23 -25.78
C THR A 93 -3.61 15.16 -25.28
N PRO A 94 -2.38 15.10 -25.80
CA PRO A 94 -1.34 14.23 -25.27
C PRO A 94 -0.84 14.75 -23.93
N TYR A 95 -0.76 13.86 -22.94
CA TYR A 95 -0.18 14.13 -21.64
C TYR A 95 0.91 13.11 -21.32
N THR A 96 1.98 13.58 -20.70
CA THR A 96 3.09 12.76 -20.21
C THR A 96 3.11 12.79 -18.69
N PHE A 97 3.27 11.62 -18.06
CA PHE A 97 3.33 11.47 -16.62
C PHE A 97 4.57 10.70 -16.18
N SER A 98 5.05 11.05 -14.98
CA SER A 98 6.04 10.30 -14.21
C SER A 98 5.61 10.21 -12.76
N VAL A 99 6.16 9.25 -12.03
CA VAL A 99 5.88 9.02 -10.61
C VAL A 99 7.20 8.93 -9.86
N ARG A 100 7.28 9.50 -8.66
CA ARG A 100 8.39 9.26 -7.74
C ARG A 100 7.87 8.85 -6.37
N ALA A 101 8.66 8.08 -5.64
CA ALA A 101 8.36 7.65 -4.29
C ALA A 101 8.95 8.60 -3.26
N LYS A 102 8.35 8.63 -2.07
CA LYS A 102 8.83 9.32 -0.88
C LYS A 102 8.94 8.31 0.26
N ASP A 103 10.05 8.28 0.97
CA ASP A 103 10.24 7.42 2.14
C ASP A 103 9.78 8.06 3.46
N GLY A 104 10.06 7.38 4.58
CA GLY A 104 9.73 7.83 5.94
C GLY A 104 10.50 9.06 6.40
N ASP A 105 11.72 9.24 5.90
CA ASP A 105 12.59 10.36 6.23
C ASP A 105 12.29 11.60 5.38
N GLY A 106 11.43 11.44 4.38
CA GLY A 106 10.99 12.49 3.49
C GLY A 106 11.89 12.68 2.27
N THR A 107 12.81 11.75 2.03
CA THR A 107 13.66 11.71 0.86
C THR A 107 12.88 11.15 -0.34
N TYR A 108 13.14 11.71 -1.51
CA TYR A 108 12.44 11.35 -2.74
C TYR A 108 13.33 10.51 -3.66
N SER A 109 12.72 9.53 -4.32
CA SER A 109 13.37 8.81 -5.40
C SER A 109 13.60 9.72 -6.62
N PRO A 110 14.46 9.31 -7.57
CA PRO A 110 14.37 9.80 -8.93
C PRO A 110 12.96 9.58 -9.52
N HIS A 111 12.61 10.34 -10.57
CA HIS A 111 11.39 10.10 -11.33
C HIS A 111 11.46 8.75 -12.05
N SER A 112 10.32 8.09 -12.18
CA SER A 112 10.15 6.97 -13.08
C SER A 112 10.42 7.37 -14.53
N ALA A 113 10.56 6.37 -15.41
CA ALA A 113 10.45 6.62 -16.85
C ALA A 113 9.09 7.29 -17.16
N GLU A 114 9.13 8.27 -18.05
CA GLU A 114 7.93 8.98 -18.52
C GLU A 114 7.07 8.07 -19.41
N LYS A 115 5.76 8.23 -19.28
CA LYS A 115 4.76 7.55 -20.11
C LYS A 115 3.67 8.52 -20.54
N SER A 116 3.15 8.33 -21.74
CA SER A 116 2.18 9.25 -22.31
C SER A 116 0.88 8.55 -22.72
N ALA A 117 -0.22 9.29 -22.63
CA ALA A 117 -1.49 8.92 -23.23
C ALA A 117 -2.16 10.18 -23.81
N THR A 118 -2.97 10.00 -24.84
CA THR A 118 -3.78 11.06 -25.42
C THR A 118 -5.21 10.89 -24.96
N THR A 119 -5.78 11.93 -24.34
CA THR A 119 -7.20 11.93 -24.00
C THR A 119 -8.04 11.83 -25.28
N PRO A 120 -9.14 11.07 -25.29
CA PRO A 120 -10.06 11.00 -26.42
C PRO A 120 -10.73 12.34 -26.70
N ALA A 121 -11.37 12.45 -27.86
CA ALA A 121 -12.25 13.56 -28.15
C ALA A 121 -13.44 13.56 -27.19
N ALA A 122 -13.90 14.75 -26.79
CA ALA A 122 -15.13 14.89 -26.02
C ALA A 122 -16.34 14.57 -26.91
N VAL A 123 -17.32 13.90 -26.34
CA VAL A 123 -18.63 13.68 -26.93
C VAL A 123 -19.60 14.60 -26.20
N ALA A 124 -20.13 15.61 -26.91
CA ALA A 124 -21.02 16.59 -26.30
C ALA A 124 -22.33 15.91 -25.86
N GLU A 125 -22.75 16.20 -24.63
CA GLU A 125 -24.03 15.79 -24.02
C GLU A 125 -24.29 14.28 -23.93
N ASP A 126 -23.27 13.43 -24.04
CA ASP A 126 -23.46 11.99 -23.84
C ASP A 126 -23.66 11.65 -22.37
N LYS A 127 -24.86 11.17 -22.03
CA LYS A 127 -25.26 10.70 -20.70
C LYS A 127 -25.57 9.20 -20.68
N LYS A 128 -25.36 8.51 -21.78
CA LYS A 128 -25.75 7.11 -21.92
C LYS A 128 -24.57 6.23 -21.53
N ALA A 129 -24.65 5.66 -20.33
CA ALA A 129 -23.66 4.69 -19.89
C ALA A 129 -23.51 3.49 -20.87
N PRO A 130 -22.28 2.98 -21.05
CA PRO A 130 -22.06 1.75 -21.77
C PRO A 130 -22.83 0.58 -21.16
N SER A 131 -23.04 -0.47 -21.95
CA SER A 131 -23.62 -1.70 -21.46
C SER A 131 -22.66 -2.45 -20.52
N ARG A 132 -23.23 -3.24 -19.61
CA ARG A 132 -22.49 -4.09 -18.68
C ARG A 132 -21.52 -5.02 -19.45
N PRO A 133 -20.21 -5.04 -19.13
CA PRO A 133 -19.28 -6.00 -19.73
C PRO A 133 -19.73 -7.46 -19.51
N ALA A 134 -19.63 -8.26 -20.56
CA ALA A 134 -20.06 -9.66 -20.57
C ALA A 134 -18.88 -10.63 -20.68
N GLY A 135 -19.11 -11.88 -20.26
CA GLY A 135 -18.12 -12.96 -20.41
C GLY A 135 -16.85 -12.79 -19.58
N LEU A 136 -16.88 -12.02 -18.49
CA LEU A 136 -15.75 -11.96 -17.56
C LEU A 136 -15.46 -13.37 -17.02
N THR A 137 -14.25 -13.83 -17.27
CA THR A 137 -13.69 -15.07 -16.77
C THR A 137 -12.30 -14.78 -16.22
N GLY A 138 -11.78 -15.69 -15.41
CA GLY A 138 -10.44 -15.53 -14.90
C GLY A 138 -9.86 -16.82 -14.35
N LYS A 139 -8.54 -16.84 -14.25
CA LYS A 139 -7.78 -17.93 -13.67
C LYS A 139 -6.64 -17.39 -12.84
N SER A 140 -6.26 -18.10 -11.79
CA SER A 140 -5.00 -17.84 -11.11
C SER A 140 -3.86 -17.99 -12.10
N ALA A 141 -2.85 -17.14 -12.00
CA ALA A 141 -1.68 -17.18 -12.84
C ALA A 141 -0.45 -17.04 -11.95
N GLY A 142 -0.23 -18.12 -11.18
CA GLY A 142 0.72 -18.19 -10.08
C GLY A 142 0.13 -17.76 -8.73
N PRO A 143 0.88 -17.91 -7.64
CA PRO A 143 0.43 -17.59 -6.28
C PRO A 143 0.22 -16.08 -6.05
N ARG A 144 0.75 -15.22 -6.91
CA ARG A 144 0.68 -13.76 -6.78
C ARG A 144 0.01 -13.02 -7.93
N GLY A 145 -0.83 -13.71 -8.71
CA GLY A 145 -1.50 -13.03 -9.81
C GLY A 145 -2.69 -13.78 -10.36
N ALA A 146 -3.49 -13.05 -11.13
CA ALA A 146 -4.62 -13.55 -11.87
C ALA A 146 -4.57 -13.05 -13.31
N GLN A 147 -5.15 -13.82 -14.22
CA GLN A 147 -5.43 -13.40 -15.57
C GLN A 147 -6.94 -13.30 -15.71
N LEU A 148 -7.43 -12.12 -16.06
CA LEU A 148 -8.83 -11.84 -16.38
C LEU A 148 -9.00 -11.75 -17.90
N ASN A 149 -10.12 -12.23 -18.41
CA ASN A 149 -10.50 -12.13 -19.83
C ASN A 149 -11.99 -11.85 -19.93
N TRP A 150 -12.41 -11.07 -20.92
CA TRP A 150 -13.81 -10.75 -21.17
C TRP A 150 -14.10 -10.57 -22.66
N ALA A 151 -15.38 -10.56 -23.01
CA ALA A 151 -15.80 -10.22 -24.35
C ALA A 151 -15.85 -8.70 -24.51
N ARG A 152 -15.42 -8.19 -25.67
CA ARG A 152 -15.63 -6.78 -26.02
C ARG A 152 -17.13 -6.50 -26.07
N SER A 153 -17.58 -5.40 -25.47
CA SER A 153 -18.98 -4.98 -25.58
C SER A 153 -19.30 -4.63 -27.04
N ALA A 154 -19.99 -5.51 -27.76
CA ALA A 154 -20.23 -5.39 -29.20
C ALA A 154 -21.21 -4.27 -29.59
N LYS A 155 -21.94 -3.70 -28.63
CA LYS A 155 -22.96 -2.67 -28.85
C LYS A 155 -22.54 -1.25 -28.48
N ASP A 156 -21.31 -1.08 -27.99
CA ASP A 156 -20.86 0.21 -27.46
C ASP A 156 -19.64 0.69 -28.26
N GLU A 157 -19.92 1.53 -29.25
CA GLU A 157 -18.93 2.47 -29.75
C GLU A 157 -18.66 3.50 -28.63
N GLY A 158 -17.40 3.90 -28.44
CA GLY A 158 -17.04 4.93 -27.46
C GLY A 158 -16.52 4.46 -26.10
N ILE A 159 -16.38 3.15 -25.84
CA ILE A 159 -15.65 2.66 -24.66
C ILE A 159 -14.18 3.07 -24.76
N THR A 160 -13.71 3.81 -23.77
CA THR A 160 -12.33 4.32 -23.68
C THR A 160 -11.51 3.53 -22.68
N SER A 161 -12.14 2.99 -21.63
CA SER A 161 -11.48 2.13 -20.66
C SER A 161 -12.39 1.07 -20.06
N TYR A 162 -11.75 0.05 -19.48
CA TYR A 162 -12.37 -0.92 -18.59
C TYR A 162 -11.73 -0.82 -17.21
N ASP A 163 -12.55 -0.54 -16.19
CA ASP A 163 -12.13 -0.47 -14.80
C ASP A 163 -12.36 -1.81 -14.10
N ILE A 164 -11.29 -2.33 -13.49
CA ILE A 164 -11.28 -3.61 -12.79
C ILE A 164 -11.34 -3.34 -11.29
N TYR A 165 -12.28 -4.02 -10.63
CA TYR A 165 -12.54 -3.88 -9.21
C TYR A 165 -12.22 -5.19 -8.49
N GLN A 166 -11.66 -5.06 -7.28
CA GLN A 166 -11.48 -6.14 -6.32
C GLN A 166 -12.25 -5.80 -5.05
N GLY A 167 -13.20 -6.64 -4.62
CA GLY A 167 -14.00 -6.37 -3.42
C GLY A 167 -14.78 -5.04 -3.46
N GLY A 168 -15.05 -4.51 -4.67
CA GLY A 168 -15.71 -3.21 -4.87
C GLY A 168 -14.76 -2.01 -5.03
N SER A 169 -13.47 -2.16 -4.76
CA SER A 169 -12.47 -1.11 -4.95
C SER A 169 -11.83 -1.20 -6.33
N LYS A 170 -11.72 -0.08 -7.05
CA LYS A 170 -11.01 -0.02 -8.35
C LYS A 170 -9.52 -0.25 -8.11
N ILE A 171 -8.96 -1.30 -8.72
CA ILE A 171 -7.54 -1.67 -8.56
C ILE A 171 -6.74 -1.58 -9.86
N HIS A 172 -7.40 -1.57 -11.01
CA HIS A 172 -6.75 -1.45 -12.31
C HIS A 172 -7.68 -0.83 -13.34
N SER A 173 -7.12 -0.26 -14.41
CA SER A 173 -7.86 0.21 -15.58
C SER A 173 -7.03 -0.08 -16.83
N VAL A 174 -7.70 -0.50 -17.90
CA VAL A 174 -7.08 -0.83 -19.19
C VAL A 174 -7.81 -0.14 -20.33
N ALA A 175 -7.17 -0.04 -21.49
CA ALA A 175 -7.76 0.56 -22.68
C ALA A 175 -9.08 -0.11 -23.10
N GLY A 176 -10.01 0.66 -23.67
CA GLY A 176 -11.31 0.17 -24.14
C GLY A 176 -11.24 -0.87 -25.27
N GLY A 177 -10.08 -1.00 -25.93
CA GLY A 177 -9.79 -2.08 -26.88
C GLY A 177 -9.34 -3.39 -26.23
N ALA A 178 -9.00 -3.38 -24.94
CA ALA A 178 -8.52 -4.56 -24.24
C ALA A 178 -9.65 -5.54 -23.91
N THR A 179 -9.34 -6.82 -24.02
CA THR A 179 -10.23 -7.94 -23.66
C THR A 179 -9.60 -8.84 -22.59
N SER A 180 -8.47 -8.42 -22.02
CA SER A 180 -7.78 -9.14 -20.97
C SER A 180 -6.94 -8.20 -20.12
N ALA A 181 -6.69 -8.60 -18.87
CA ALA A 181 -5.81 -7.90 -17.96
C ALA A 181 -5.12 -8.87 -17.01
N ARG A 182 -3.85 -8.59 -16.71
CA ARG A 182 -3.07 -9.34 -15.73
C ARG A 182 -3.05 -8.58 -14.41
N ILE A 183 -3.64 -9.18 -13.39
CA ILE A 183 -3.55 -8.70 -12.02
C ILE A 183 -2.31 -9.34 -11.38
N THR A 184 -1.52 -8.53 -10.70
CA THR A 184 -0.30 -8.95 -10.01
C THR A 184 -0.38 -8.52 -8.54
N TRP A 185 0.59 -8.95 -7.73
CA TRP A 185 0.66 -8.63 -6.30
C TRP A 185 -0.53 -9.13 -5.48
N LEU A 186 -1.18 -10.19 -5.97
CA LEU A 186 -2.11 -10.95 -5.14
C LEU A 186 -1.33 -11.73 -4.08
N ARG A 187 -2.00 -12.08 -2.99
CA ARG A 187 -1.46 -12.91 -1.92
C ARG A 187 -1.64 -14.39 -2.26
N PRO A 188 -0.67 -15.28 -1.95
CA PRO A 188 -0.84 -16.73 -2.09
C PRO A 188 -2.02 -17.27 -1.27
N GLY A 189 -2.61 -18.38 -1.72
CA GLY A 189 -3.68 -19.09 -1.00
C GLY A 189 -4.93 -18.27 -0.68
N THR A 190 -5.16 -17.15 -1.37
CA THR A 190 -6.19 -16.16 -1.05
C THR A 190 -7.29 -16.16 -2.10
N HIS A 191 -8.54 -15.98 -1.66
CA HIS A 191 -9.71 -15.98 -2.53
C HIS A 191 -10.18 -14.56 -2.82
N TYR A 192 -10.13 -14.18 -4.09
CA TYR A 192 -10.43 -12.85 -4.60
C TYR A 192 -11.71 -12.83 -5.44
N SER A 193 -12.50 -11.78 -5.25
CA SER A 193 -13.63 -11.44 -6.11
C SER A 193 -13.26 -10.28 -7.04
N PHE A 194 -13.45 -10.48 -8.35
CA PHE A 194 -13.23 -9.44 -9.36
C PHE A 194 -14.50 -9.11 -10.14
N THR A 195 -14.69 -7.83 -10.41
CA THR A 195 -15.72 -7.32 -11.33
C THR A 195 -15.11 -6.30 -12.29
N LEU A 196 -15.79 -6.04 -13.41
CA LEU A 196 -15.34 -5.12 -14.44
C LEU A 196 -16.46 -4.15 -14.83
N ALA A 197 -16.15 -2.86 -15.01
CA ALA A 197 -17.06 -1.88 -15.63
C ALA A 197 -16.41 -1.29 -16.88
N ALA A 198 -17.22 -0.98 -17.89
CA ALA A 198 -16.82 -0.16 -19.03
C ALA A 198 -17.07 1.33 -18.72
N ARG A 199 -16.20 2.18 -19.25
CA ARG A 199 -16.30 3.63 -19.19
C ARG A 199 -16.12 4.23 -20.58
N ASP A 200 -16.88 5.28 -20.88
CA ASP A 200 -16.78 6.02 -22.14
C ASP A 200 -16.01 7.35 -22.01
N ALA A 201 -15.87 8.05 -23.15
CA ALA A 201 -15.20 9.34 -23.20
C ALA A 201 -15.89 10.44 -22.39
N ALA A 202 -17.19 10.33 -22.13
CA ALA A 202 -17.99 11.29 -21.37
C ALA A 202 -18.04 11.00 -19.86
N ASP A 203 -17.26 10.01 -19.39
CA ASP A 203 -17.20 9.54 -18.00
C ASP A 203 -18.48 8.81 -17.53
N ASN A 204 -19.32 8.34 -18.46
CA ASN A 204 -20.41 7.45 -18.07
C ASN A 204 -19.86 6.05 -17.81
N THR A 205 -20.26 5.47 -16.66
CA THR A 205 -19.81 4.14 -16.22
C THR A 205 -20.95 3.14 -16.30
N SER A 206 -20.69 1.99 -16.92
CA SER A 206 -21.65 0.87 -16.99
C SER A 206 -21.91 0.25 -15.60
N PRO A 207 -23.02 -0.49 -15.41
CA PRO A 207 -23.11 -1.46 -14.32
C PRO A 207 -21.94 -2.47 -14.36
N VAL A 208 -21.40 -2.86 -13.20
CA VAL A 208 -20.33 -3.85 -13.12
C VAL A 208 -20.76 -5.22 -13.67
N SER A 209 -19.81 -5.99 -14.20
CA SER A 209 -19.99 -7.36 -14.69
C SER A 209 -20.51 -8.30 -13.60
N ARG A 210 -20.76 -9.57 -13.98
CA ARG A 210 -20.83 -10.63 -12.96
C ARG A 210 -19.48 -10.79 -12.28
N THR A 211 -19.50 -11.14 -11.01
CA THR A 211 -18.30 -11.44 -10.22
C THR A 211 -17.64 -12.72 -10.72
N VAL A 212 -16.32 -12.68 -10.86
CA VAL A 212 -15.49 -13.88 -10.98
C VAL A 212 -14.70 -14.06 -9.69
N GLU A 213 -14.76 -15.27 -9.15
CA GLU A 213 -14.02 -15.65 -7.95
C GLU A 213 -12.76 -16.42 -8.37
N ILE A 214 -11.61 -16.06 -7.80
CA ILE A 214 -10.32 -16.67 -8.10
C ILE A 214 -9.58 -16.91 -6.80
N THR A 215 -9.22 -18.16 -6.54
CA THR A 215 -8.29 -18.51 -5.46
C THR A 215 -6.88 -18.64 -6.04
N THR A 216 -5.93 -17.87 -5.52
CA THR A 216 -4.52 -18.05 -5.84
C THR A 216 -4.00 -19.34 -5.20
N PRO A 217 -3.12 -20.11 -5.87
CA PRO A 217 -2.48 -21.25 -5.25
C PRO A 217 -1.56 -20.80 -4.11
N LYS A 218 -1.21 -21.77 -3.27
CA LYS A 218 -0.13 -21.64 -2.31
C LYS A 218 1.23 -21.45 -3.05
N GLY A 219 2.11 -20.60 -2.53
CA GLY A 219 3.53 -20.47 -2.87
C GLY A 219 4.33 -19.71 -1.79
N PRO A 220 5.68 -19.67 -1.88
CA PRO A 220 6.57 -19.16 -0.82
C PRO A 220 6.13 -17.81 -0.22
N GLY A 221 6.05 -17.74 1.12
CA GLY A 221 5.27 -16.73 1.86
C GLY A 221 3.82 -17.19 2.09
N ASP A 222 3.67 -18.47 2.42
CA ASP A 222 2.50 -19.30 2.09
C ASP A 222 1.43 -19.41 3.17
N ASP A 223 1.69 -18.82 4.32
CA ASP A 223 0.63 -18.50 5.25
C ASP A 223 0.29 -17.03 5.06
N PRO A 224 -0.99 -16.65 4.95
CA PRO A 224 -1.36 -15.27 5.05
C PRO A 224 -0.95 -14.83 6.46
N ASP A 225 0.18 -14.13 6.59
CA ASP A 225 0.44 -13.33 7.78
C ASP A 225 -0.55 -12.17 7.72
N THR A 226 -1.79 -12.53 8.04
CA THR A 226 -3.01 -11.73 8.09
C THR A 226 -3.34 -11.42 9.55
N ALA A 227 -2.62 -12.08 10.45
CA ALA A 227 -2.49 -11.69 11.83
C ALA A 227 -1.73 -10.36 11.87
N PRO A 228 -2.25 -9.38 12.60
CA PRO A 228 -1.44 -8.22 12.96
C PRO A 228 -0.22 -8.67 13.76
N THR A 229 0.95 -8.15 13.40
CA THR A 229 2.25 -8.57 13.95
C THR A 229 2.78 -7.55 14.95
N ALA A 230 3.90 -7.88 15.62
CA ALA A 230 4.48 -7.05 16.67
C ALA A 230 3.46 -6.57 17.72
N PHE A 231 2.45 -7.39 18.01
CA PHE A 231 1.36 -7.03 18.90
C PHE A 231 1.84 -6.97 20.35
N ARG A 232 1.65 -5.81 20.97
CA ARG A 232 1.92 -5.52 22.38
C ARG A 232 0.64 -5.08 23.05
N ALA A 233 0.49 -5.47 24.30
CA ALA A 233 -0.56 -5.01 25.18
C ALA A 233 0.07 -4.62 26.52
N THR A 234 -0.25 -3.43 27.00
CA THR A 234 0.08 -2.93 28.35
C THR A 234 -1.17 -2.37 28.99
N THR A 235 -1.09 -1.88 30.22
CA THR A 235 -2.22 -1.23 30.89
C THR A 235 -1.83 0.12 31.45
N HIS A 236 -2.76 1.06 31.42
CA HIS A 236 -2.67 2.29 32.19
C HIS A 236 -3.95 2.51 33.02
N ALA A 237 -3.84 3.36 34.04
CA ALA A 237 -4.97 3.84 34.81
C ALA A 237 -5.29 5.30 34.42
N ALA A 238 -6.57 5.59 34.20
CA ALA A 238 -7.07 6.94 33.93
C ALA A 238 -8.50 7.05 34.48
N ASP A 239 -8.84 8.20 35.08
CA ASP A 239 -10.19 8.53 35.55
C ASP A 239 -10.85 7.45 36.46
N GLY A 240 -10.04 6.81 37.31
CA GLY A 240 -10.52 5.75 38.22
C GLY A 240 -10.88 4.43 37.52
N ALA A 241 -10.35 4.21 36.32
CA ALA A 241 -10.50 2.99 35.53
C ALA A 241 -9.15 2.52 34.97
N TYR A 242 -9.12 1.29 34.47
CA TYR A 242 -7.99 0.69 33.78
C TYR A 242 -8.34 0.45 32.31
N TYR A 243 -7.34 0.65 31.46
CA TYR A 243 -7.41 0.45 30.02
C TYR A 243 -6.26 -0.45 29.59
N ALA A 244 -6.51 -1.29 28.57
CA ALA A 244 -5.45 -2.01 27.87
C ALA A 244 -5.01 -1.18 26.66
N ASP A 245 -3.73 -0.79 26.65
CA ASP A 245 -3.09 -0.10 25.55
C ASP A 245 -2.49 -1.10 24.58
N LEU A 246 -3.00 -1.07 23.36
CA LEU A 246 -2.68 -2.00 22.31
C LEU A 246 -1.76 -1.32 21.30
N SER A 247 -0.75 -2.03 20.82
CA SER A 247 0.08 -1.58 19.70
C SER A 247 0.43 -2.74 18.77
N TRP A 248 0.25 -2.58 17.46
CA TRP A 248 0.52 -3.63 16.46
C TRP A 248 0.95 -3.05 15.13
N VAL A 249 1.54 -3.90 14.29
CA VAL A 249 1.76 -3.64 12.86
C VAL A 249 0.65 -4.33 12.07
N ALA A 250 0.07 -3.62 11.11
CA ALA A 250 -0.94 -4.16 10.21
C ALA A 250 -0.40 -5.35 9.41
N PRO A 251 -1.23 -6.33 9.02
CA PRO A 251 -0.77 -7.38 8.12
C PRO A 251 -0.44 -6.81 6.74
N GLU A 252 0.58 -7.35 6.09
CA GLU A 252 1.02 -6.92 4.76
C GLU A 252 0.02 -7.37 3.69
N THR A 253 -1.01 -6.57 3.43
CA THR A 253 -2.09 -6.97 2.50
C THR A 253 -1.96 -6.38 1.11
N GLY A 254 -1.03 -5.43 0.91
CA GLY A 254 -0.94 -4.65 -0.32
C GLY A 254 -2.06 -3.60 -0.46
N ALA A 255 -2.96 -3.45 0.52
CA ALA A 255 -3.87 -2.32 0.60
C ALA A 255 -4.00 -1.86 2.07
N GLU A 256 -4.68 -0.73 2.30
CA GLU A 256 -4.93 -0.28 3.66
C GLU A 256 -5.78 -1.28 4.44
N VAL A 257 -5.34 -1.58 5.65
CA VAL A 257 -6.15 -2.30 6.64
C VAL A 257 -6.67 -1.27 7.64
N THR A 258 -7.91 -0.84 7.45
CA THR A 258 -8.54 0.21 8.28
C THR A 258 -9.40 -0.34 9.40
N THR A 259 -9.68 -1.65 9.41
CA THR A 259 -10.70 -2.24 10.28
C THR A 259 -10.13 -3.43 11.04
N TYR A 260 -10.31 -3.43 12.36
CA TYR A 260 -9.83 -4.49 13.26
C TYR A 260 -10.92 -4.87 14.26
N GLU A 261 -10.98 -6.14 14.64
CA GLU A 261 -11.75 -6.56 15.82
C GLU A 261 -10.79 -6.87 16.97
N ILE A 262 -11.14 -6.42 18.16
CA ILE A 262 -10.42 -6.66 19.40
C ILE A 262 -11.22 -7.62 20.28
N TYR A 263 -10.53 -8.58 20.87
CA TYR A 263 -11.12 -9.60 21.74
C TYR A 263 -10.44 -9.59 23.11
N LEU A 264 -11.23 -9.73 24.17
CA LEU A 264 -10.81 -9.89 25.56
C LEU A 264 -11.30 -11.25 26.06
N ASP A 265 -10.40 -12.08 26.57
CA ASP A 265 -10.67 -13.45 27.04
C ASP A 265 -11.43 -14.30 26.01
N GLY A 266 -11.08 -14.13 24.74
CA GLY A 266 -11.70 -14.82 23.62
C GLY A 266 -13.08 -14.32 23.22
N LYS A 267 -13.63 -13.29 23.88
CA LYS A 267 -14.91 -12.67 23.54
C LYS A 267 -14.69 -11.37 22.76
N PHE A 268 -15.55 -11.11 21.77
CA PHE A 268 -15.53 -9.86 21.02
C PHE A 268 -15.75 -8.67 21.98
N ALA A 269 -14.85 -7.69 21.93
CA ALA A 269 -14.93 -6.49 22.75
C ALA A 269 -15.39 -5.30 21.91
N THR A 270 -14.71 -5.02 20.79
CA THR A 270 -15.05 -3.87 19.93
C THR A 270 -14.47 -4.02 18.52
N THR A 271 -15.03 -3.25 17.59
CA THR A 271 -14.47 -3.03 16.25
C THR A 271 -13.86 -1.65 16.18
N LEU A 272 -12.59 -1.60 15.82
CA LEU A 272 -11.86 -0.38 15.54
C LEU A 272 -11.88 -0.12 14.03
N ILE A 273 -12.34 1.06 13.64
CA ILE A 273 -12.34 1.52 12.25
C ILE A 273 -11.62 2.86 12.21
N TRP A 274 -10.56 2.94 11.41
CA TRP A 274 -9.96 4.22 11.05
C TRP A 274 -10.83 4.90 10.01
N GLY A 275 -11.44 6.04 10.38
CA GLY A 275 -12.22 6.89 9.47
C GLY A 275 -11.39 7.87 8.64
N GLY A 276 -10.06 7.84 8.77
CA GLY A 276 -9.08 8.68 8.08
C GLY A 276 -7.82 7.90 7.70
N GLU A 277 -6.69 8.59 7.50
CA GLU A 277 -5.40 7.93 7.19
C GLU A 277 -4.99 6.98 8.32
N THR A 278 -4.69 5.73 7.97
CA THR A 278 -4.22 4.74 8.97
C THR A 278 -2.81 5.07 9.48
N PRO A 279 -2.47 4.68 10.72
CA PRO A 279 -1.14 4.89 11.27
C PRO A 279 -0.08 4.20 10.40
N LYS A 280 0.92 4.97 9.95
CA LYS A 280 2.09 4.42 9.26
C LYS A 280 2.98 3.73 10.29
N GLY A 281 3.24 2.44 10.10
CA GLY A 281 3.99 1.62 11.05
C GLY A 281 3.10 0.96 12.09
N ARG A 282 3.17 1.42 13.35
CA ARG A 282 2.42 0.81 14.45
C ARG A 282 1.10 1.54 14.69
N ALA A 283 0.00 0.81 14.59
CA ALA A 283 -1.29 1.26 15.10
C ALA A 283 -1.32 1.16 16.62
N THR A 284 -2.04 2.06 17.27
CA THR A 284 -2.30 2.04 18.71
C THR A 284 -3.77 2.26 19.01
N TYR A 285 -4.25 1.66 20.10
CA TYR A 285 -5.62 1.83 20.59
C TYR A 285 -5.72 1.47 22.06
N SER A 286 -6.50 2.22 22.84
CA SER A 286 -6.78 1.90 24.24
C SER A 286 -8.21 1.41 24.39
N VAL A 287 -8.39 0.24 25.01
CA VAL A 287 -9.70 -0.36 25.29
C VAL A 287 -9.94 -0.42 26.79
N TYR A 288 -11.14 -0.04 27.25
CA TYR A 288 -11.52 -0.12 28.66
C TYR A 288 -11.55 -1.58 29.13
N VAL A 289 -10.93 -1.86 30.29
CA VAL A 289 -10.85 -3.21 30.88
C VAL A 289 -11.31 -3.28 32.34
N GLY A 290 -11.95 -2.23 32.87
CA GLY A 290 -12.58 -2.27 34.20
C GLY A 290 -12.08 -1.21 35.17
N LYS A 291 -12.47 -1.35 36.46
CA LYS A 291 -12.09 -0.42 37.54
C LYS A 291 -11.29 -1.08 38.67
N ARG A 292 -11.17 -2.40 38.66
CA ARG A 292 -10.52 -3.16 39.72
C ARG A 292 -9.05 -3.35 39.36
N ALA A 293 -8.18 -3.27 40.35
CA ALA A 293 -6.78 -3.68 40.21
C ALA A 293 -6.66 -5.21 40.36
N GLY A 294 -5.63 -5.81 39.76
CA GLY A 294 -5.34 -7.24 39.79
C GLY A 294 -6.16 -8.11 38.83
N ASP A 295 -7.13 -7.56 38.08
CA ASP A 295 -7.86 -8.32 37.07
C ASP A 295 -6.94 -8.61 35.88
N ALA A 296 -6.93 -9.87 35.43
CA ALA A 296 -6.11 -10.34 34.33
C ALA A 296 -6.95 -10.61 33.08
N TYR A 297 -6.48 -10.12 31.93
CA TYR A 297 -7.14 -10.29 30.64
C TYR A 297 -6.18 -10.89 29.61
N ARG A 298 -6.71 -11.68 28.69
CA ARG A 298 -6.03 -12.11 27.46
C ARG A 298 -6.56 -11.32 26.28
N VAL A 299 -5.70 -10.53 25.64
CA VAL A 299 -6.07 -9.69 24.50
C VAL A 299 -5.54 -10.28 23.20
N LYS A 300 -6.35 -10.25 22.15
CA LYS A 300 -5.91 -10.50 20.77
C LYS A 300 -6.76 -9.69 19.80
N LEU A 301 -6.28 -9.51 18.59
CA LEU A 301 -7.01 -8.79 17.55
C LEU A 301 -6.83 -9.40 16.17
N ARG A 302 -7.70 -9.06 15.22
CA ARG A 302 -7.59 -9.48 13.81
C ARG A 302 -8.02 -8.37 12.87
N ALA A 303 -7.44 -8.37 11.68
CA ALA A 303 -7.66 -7.37 10.64
C ALA A 303 -8.75 -7.78 9.65
N LYS A 304 -9.50 -6.81 9.12
CA LYS A 304 -10.31 -7.01 7.91
C LYS A 304 -9.42 -6.78 6.69
N LEU A 305 -9.31 -7.78 5.84
CA LEU A 305 -8.44 -7.78 4.68
C LEU A 305 -9.13 -7.08 3.49
N PRO A 306 -8.37 -6.69 2.45
CA PRO A 306 -8.90 -6.00 1.27
C PRO A 306 -9.90 -6.83 0.43
N ASP A 307 -9.95 -8.14 0.62
CA ASP A 307 -10.96 -9.04 0.04
C ASP A 307 -12.29 -9.02 0.83
N GLY A 308 -12.36 -8.24 1.91
CA GLY A 308 -13.51 -8.11 2.80
C GLY A 308 -13.60 -9.17 3.90
N LYS A 309 -12.68 -10.15 3.94
CA LYS A 309 -12.67 -11.23 4.94
C LYS A 309 -11.84 -10.87 6.16
N TRP A 310 -12.10 -11.54 7.29
CA TRP A 310 -11.29 -11.40 8.50
C TRP A 310 -10.04 -12.29 8.41
N GLY A 311 -8.89 -11.69 8.70
CA GLY A 311 -7.60 -12.37 8.80
C GLY A 311 -7.45 -13.22 10.06
N ARG A 312 -6.28 -13.82 10.22
CA ARG A 312 -5.90 -14.55 11.43
C ARG A 312 -5.83 -13.59 12.64
N PHE A 313 -5.92 -14.17 13.83
CA PHE A 313 -5.65 -13.44 15.07
C PHE A 313 -4.15 -13.19 15.24
N SER A 314 -3.81 -12.03 15.82
CA SER A 314 -2.51 -11.76 16.42
C SER A 314 -2.16 -12.82 17.47
N GLU A 315 -0.92 -12.81 17.93
CA GLU A 315 -0.58 -13.45 19.20
C GLU A 315 -1.50 -12.95 20.32
N GLU A 316 -1.80 -13.82 21.28
CA GLU A 316 -2.58 -13.45 22.47
C GLU A 316 -1.63 -12.90 23.53
N ARG A 317 -1.93 -11.71 24.07
CA ARG A 317 -1.10 -11.01 25.06
C ARG A 317 -1.85 -10.88 26.38
N PRO A 318 -1.24 -11.31 27.51
CA PRO A 318 -1.82 -11.08 28.81
C PRO A 318 -1.59 -9.63 29.25
N VAL A 319 -2.57 -9.07 29.97
CA VAL A 319 -2.44 -7.80 30.69
C VAL A 319 -3.06 -7.93 32.07
N VAL A 320 -2.54 -7.19 33.05
CA VAL A 320 -3.06 -7.14 34.42
C VAL A 320 -3.28 -5.70 34.81
N THR A 321 -4.47 -5.37 35.32
CA THR A 321 -4.84 -4.01 35.69
C THR A 321 -4.12 -3.57 36.97
N GLY A 322 -3.15 -2.66 36.87
CA GLY A 322 -2.41 -2.17 38.04
C GLY A 322 -1.59 -3.24 38.75
N ASP A 323 -0.81 -2.85 39.75
CA ASP A 323 -0.10 -3.80 40.60
C ASP A 323 -1.09 -4.45 41.58
N PRO A 324 -1.01 -5.78 41.82
CA PRO A 324 -1.76 -6.41 42.89
C PRO A 324 -1.20 -5.90 44.22
N SER A 325 -1.95 -5.02 44.88
CA SER A 325 -1.71 -4.57 46.25
C SER A 325 -1.85 -5.70 47.26
#